data_AF-A0A212CV77-F1
#
_entry.id   AF-A0A212CV77-F1
#
_cell.length_a   1.000
_cell.length_b   1.000
_cell.length_c   1.000
_cell.angle_alpha   90.00
_cell.angle_beta   90.00
_cell.angle_gamma   90.00
#
_symmetry.space_group_name_H-M   'P 1'
#
loop_
_entity.id
_entity.type
_entity.pdbx_description
1 polymer ?
#
loop_
_entity_poly.entity_id
_entity_poly.type
_entity_poly.pdbx_seq_one_letter_code
_entity_poly.pdbx_strand_id
1 'polypeptide(L)'
;MSSFCAAVSYRNNAKPFVHSQTEEGQKVNEAACDIARQVADEGDALVAGGVSQTPSYLSCKSETEVKKVFQQQLEVFMRKNVDFLIAEYFEHVEEAVWAVEALKASGKPVAATLCIGPEGDLHSVTPGECAVRLVKAGDDRF
;
A
#
# COMPACT_ATOMS: atom_id res chain seq x y z
N MET A 1 -5.44 -21.43 16.42
CA MET A 1 -4.91 -21.07 15.08
C MET A 1 -4.74 -19.56 15.07
N SER A 2 -3.55 -19.08 15.42
CA SER A 2 -3.20 -17.67 15.32
C SER A 2 -2.54 -17.46 13.96
N SER A 3 -3.33 -17.03 12.97
CA SER A 3 -2.77 -16.63 11.68
C SER A 3 -2.13 -15.25 11.88
N PHE A 4 -0.80 -15.19 11.92
CA PHE A 4 -0.04 -13.93 11.96
C PHE A 4 0.06 -13.39 10.52
N CYS A 5 -0.07 -12.08 10.34
CA CYS A 5 0.17 -11.43 9.06
C CYS A 5 1.55 -10.78 9.10
N ALA A 6 2.46 -11.19 8.21
CA ALA A 6 3.71 -10.47 7.99
C ALA A 6 3.46 -9.40 6.91
N ALA A 7 3.41 -8.13 7.32
CA ALA A 7 3.28 -7.00 6.40
C ALA A 7 4.64 -6.41 6.06
N VAL A 8 5.03 -6.43 4.79
CA VAL A 8 6.18 -5.65 4.31
C VAL A 8 5.66 -4.26 3.97
N SER A 9 5.68 -3.36 4.96
CA SER A 9 5.21 -1.98 4.81
C SER A 9 6.39 -1.03 4.64
N TYR A 10 6.42 -0.31 3.51
CA TYR A 10 7.46 0.69 3.27
C TYR A 10 7.03 2.08 3.72
N ARG A 11 7.62 2.54 4.83
CA ARG A 11 7.46 3.92 5.30
C ARG A 11 8.31 4.87 4.45
N ASN A 12 7.67 5.58 3.51
CA ASN A 12 8.32 6.58 2.66
C ASN A 12 8.88 7.82 3.40
N ASN A 13 8.69 7.93 4.72
CA ASN A 13 9.06 9.11 5.50
C ASN A 13 10.41 9.02 6.24
N ALA A 14 11.08 7.86 6.28
CA ALA A 14 12.29 7.67 7.10
C ALA A 14 13.62 7.57 6.31
N LYS A 15 13.57 7.39 4.99
CA LYS A 15 14.72 7.47 4.07
C LYS A 15 14.32 8.30 2.86
N PRO A 16 15.22 9.06 2.23
CA PRO A 16 14.87 9.82 1.03
C PRO A 16 14.25 8.87 0.00
N PHE A 17 13.05 9.22 -0.48
CA PHE A 17 12.25 8.55 -1.52
C PHE A 17 13.08 8.04 -2.72
N VAL A 18 14.22 8.69 -2.97
CA VAL A 18 15.21 8.35 -3.99
C VAL A 18 15.81 6.95 -3.79
N HIS A 19 15.90 6.40 -2.57
CA HIS A 19 16.56 5.12 -2.30
C HIS A 19 15.67 3.88 -2.45
N SER A 20 14.34 3.99 -2.34
CA SER A 20 13.44 2.83 -2.53
C SER A 20 13.20 2.51 -4.02
N GLN A 21 13.42 3.48 -4.91
CA GLN A 21 13.31 3.31 -6.36
C GLN A 21 14.63 2.87 -7.04
N THR A 22 15.72 2.70 -6.29
CA THR A 22 16.97 2.17 -6.84
C THR A 22 16.91 0.64 -6.95
N GLU A 23 17.78 0.07 -7.79
CA GLU A 23 17.97 -1.39 -7.85
C GLU A 23 18.31 -2.00 -6.48
N GLU A 24 19.06 -1.25 -5.64
CA GLU A 24 19.38 -1.68 -4.28
C GLU A 24 18.14 -1.68 -3.38
N GLY A 25 17.29 -0.66 -3.47
CA GLY A 25 16.00 -0.63 -2.79
C GLY A 25 15.14 -1.83 -3.17
N GLN A 26 15.04 -2.16 -4.46
CA GLN A 26 14.30 -3.34 -4.90
C GLN A 26 14.84 -4.65 -4.32
N LYS A 27 16.18 -4.83 -4.26
CA LYS A 27 16.79 -6.03 -3.64
C LYS A 27 16.45 -6.15 -2.16
N VAL A 28 16.42 -5.03 -1.43
CA VAL A 28 16.01 -5.02 -0.02
C VAL A 28 14.53 -5.41 0.11
N ASN A 29 13.66 -4.87 -0.74
CA ASN A 29 12.23 -5.21 -0.76
C ASN A 29 12.00 -6.69 -1.05
N GLU A 30 12.75 -7.23 -2.01
CA GLU A 30 12.69 -8.63 -2.37
C GLU A 30 13.14 -9.54 -1.22
N ALA A 31 14.27 -9.22 -0.57
CA ALA A 31 14.75 -9.97 0.59
C ALA A 31 13.77 -9.90 1.77
N ALA A 32 13.12 -8.75 2.00
CA ALA A 32 12.10 -8.61 3.02
C ALA A 32 10.89 -9.51 2.76
N CYS A 33 10.44 -9.59 1.50
CA CYS A 33 9.35 -10.49 1.12
C CYS A 33 9.74 -11.98 1.28
N ASP A 34 10.98 -12.34 0.96
CA ASP A 34 11.47 -13.73 1.12
C ASP A 34 11.49 -14.14 2.59
N ILE A 35 11.97 -13.28 3.48
CA ILE A 35 11.96 -13.51 4.93
C ILE A 35 10.53 -13.63 5.44
N ALA A 36 9.64 -12.73 5.02
CA ALA A 36 8.23 -12.77 5.41
C ALA A 36 7.55 -14.07 4.98
N ARG A 37 7.82 -14.53 3.75
CA ARG A 37 7.30 -15.80 3.23
C ARG A 37 7.83 -17.00 4.00
N GLN A 38 9.14 -17.04 4.26
CA GLN A 38 9.75 -18.12 5.04
C GLN A 38 9.05 -18.30 6.40
N VAL A 39 8.84 -17.21 7.14
CA VAL A 39 8.19 -17.26 8.45
C VAL A 39 6.70 -17.58 8.33
N ALA A 40 6.02 -17.08 7.30
CA ALA A 40 4.60 -17.36 7.08
C ALA A 40 4.34 -18.86 6.82
N ASP A 41 5.22 -19.50 6.03
CA ASP A 41 5.13 -20.90 5.65
C ASP A 41 5.35 -21.85 6.85
N GLU A 42 6.01 -21.40 7.92
CA GLU A 42 6.17 -22.15 9.17
C GLU A 42 4.87 -22.28 9.98
N GLY A 43 3.90 -21.37 9.76
CA GLY A 43 2.78 -21.14 10.68
C GLY A 43 1.39 -21.05 10.05
N ASP A 44 1.22 -21.43 8.78
CA ASP A 44 -0.04 -21.25 8.02
C ASP A 44 -0.54 -19.79 8.09
N ALA A 45 0.39 -18.89 7.81
CA ALA A 45 0.21 -17.44 7.84
C ALA A 45 0.20 -16.86 6.41
N LEU A 46 -0.31 -15.65 6.28
CA LEU A 46 -0.35 -14.92 5.00
C LEU A 46 0.69 -13.80 4.99
N VAL A 47 1.23 -13.51 3.81
CA VAL A 47 2.14 -12.40 3.53
C VAL A 47 1.39 -11.28 2.84
N ALA A 48 1.56 -10.05 3.33
CA ALA A 48 0.97 -8.86 2.74
C ALA A 48 2.03 -7.89 2.22
N GLY A 49 1.80 -7.34 1.03
CA GLY A 49 2.56 -6.21 0.50
C GLY A 49 1.91 -4.88 0.88
N GLY A 50 2.62 -4.02 1.60
CA GLY A 50 2.11 -2.74 2.11
C GLY A 50 2.64 -1.54 1.33
N VAL A 51 1.76 -0.62 0.94
CA VAL A 51 2.11 0.71 0.41
C VAL A 51 1.55 1.80 1.31
N SER A 52 2.23 2.94 1.38
CA SER A 52 1.81 4.09 2.18
C SER A 52 1.94 5.42 1.44
N GLN A 53 1.47 6.51 2.09
CA GLN A 53 1.58 7.86 1.57
C GLN A 53 2.98 8.19 1.03
N THR A 54 3.02 8.98 -0.03
CA THR A 54 4.21 9.32 -0.80
C THR A 54 4.52 10.81 -0.69
N PRO A 55 5.80 11.21 -0.65
CA PRO A 55 6.16 12.63 -0.75
C PRO A 55 5.66 13.29 -2.03
N SER A 56 5.52 12.52 -3.13
CA SER A 56 5.03 12.97 -4.42
C SER A 56 3.63 13.58 -4.36
N TYR A 57 2.76 13.03 -3.50
CA TYR A 57 1.43 13.60 -3.28
C TYR A 57 1.52 14.99 -2.66
N LEU A 58 2.41 15.20 -1.68
CA LEU A 58 2.55 16.49 -1.02
C LEU A 58 3.26 17.56 -1.88
N SER A 59 4.15 17.15 -2.79
CA SER A 59 4.95 18.10 -3.59
C SER A 59 4.29 18.54 -4.90
N CYS A 60 3.66 17.61 -5.62
CA CYS A 60 3.21 17.85 -6.99
C CYS A 60 1.73 17.49 -7.22
N LYS A 61 1.13 16.66 -6.36
CA LYS A 61 -0.25 16.13 -6.50
C LYS A 61 -0.57 15.54 -7.88
N SER A 62 0.44 15.10 -8.63
CA SER A 62 0.24 14.45 -9.92
C SER A 62 -0.18 13.01 -9.69
N GLU A 63 -1.46 12.71 -9.95
CA GLU A 63 -2.03 11.36 -9.85
C GLU A 63 -1.17 10.33 -10.60
N THR A 64 -0.75 10.66 -11.82
CA THR A 64 0.08 9.78 -12.66
C THR A 64 1.42 9.45 -12.01
N GLU A 65 2.09 10.44 -11.41
CA GLU A 65 3.38 10.23 -10.76
C GLU A 65 3.22 9.41 -9.48
N VAL A 66 2.22 9.73 -8.67
CA VAL A 66 1.93 9.00 -7.43
C VAL A 66 1.56 7.54 -7.73
N LYS A 67 0.68 7.29 -8.70
CA LYS A 67 0.32 5.92 -9.13
C LYS A 67 1.51 5.15 -9.65
N LYS A 68 2.44 5.79 -10.36
CA LYS A 68 3.68 5.15 -10.82
C LYS A 68 4.53 4.62 -9.66
N VAL A 69 4.58 5.34 -8.53
CA VAL A 69 5.27 4.88 -7.31
C VAL A 69 4.63 3.60 -6.76
N PHE A 70 3.31 3.55 -6.69
CA PHE A 70 2.59 2.36 -6.22
C PHE A 70 2.77 1.18 -7.17
N GLN A 71 2.75 1.42 -8.48
CA GLN A 71 2.98 0.39 -9.49
C GLN A 71 4.37 -0.24 -9.37
N GLN A 72 5.43 0.55 -9.15
CA GLN A 72 6.78 0.02 -8.94
C GLN A 72 6.89 -0.90 -7.72
N GLN A 73 6.22 -0.55 -6.62
CA GLN A 73 6.16 -1.42 -5.43
C GLN A 73 5.33 -2.68 -5.70
N LEU A 74 4.21 -2.51 -6.40
CA LEU A 74 3.34 -3.62 -6.81
C LEU A 74 4.09 -4.66 -7.64
N GLU A 75 4.96 -4.25 -8.56
CA GLU A 75 5.79 -5.17 -9.35
C GLU A 75 6.60 -6.12 -8.45
N VAL A 76 7.21 -5.61 -7.39
CA VAL A 76 7.96 -6.45 -6.43
C VAL A 76 7.03 -7.42 -5.72
N PHE A 77 5.89 -6.94 -5.22
CA PHE A 77 4.91 -7.78 -4.52
C PHE A 77 4.33 -8.88 -5.42
N MET A 78 4.14 -8.60 -6.70
CA MET A 78 3.69 -9.58 -7.68
C MET A 78 4.79 -10.61 -7.99
N ARG A 79 6.04 -10.19 -8.19
CA ARG A 79 7.18 -11.11 -8.37
C ARG A 79 7.35 -12.05 -7.17
N LYS A 80 7.13 -11.53 -5.96
CA LYS A 80 7.25 -12.27 -4.70
C LYS A 80 5.98 -13.01 -4.28
N ASN A 81 4.92 -12.90 -5.08
CA ASN A 81 3.63 -13.56 -4.87
C ASN A 81 3.12 -13.41 -3.43
N VAL A 82 2.98 -12.18 -2.96
CA VAL A 82 2.28 -11.89 -1.69
C VAL A 82 0.82 -12.36 -1.78
N ASP A 83 0.18 -12.67 -0.66
CA ASP A 83 -1.18 -13.22 -0.67
C ASP A 83 -2.25 -12.13 -0.88
N PHE A 84 -2.01 -10.95 -0.31
CA PHE A 84 -2.86 -9.77 -0.46
C PHE A 84 -2.05 -8.47 -0.30
N LEU A 85 -2.71 -7.33 -0.53
CA LEU A 85 -2.10 -6.01 -0.52
C LEU A 85 -2.77 -5.12 0.52
N ILE A 86 -2.00 -4.19 1.10
CA ILE A 86 -2.49 -3.22 2.09
C ILE A 86 -2.10 -1.82 1.62
N ALA A 87 -3.07 -0.93 1.48
CA ALA A 87 -2.88 0.51 1.43
C ALA A 87 -3.05 1.07 2.85
N GLU A 88 -1.97 1.50 3.50
CA GLU A 88 -1.99 1.93 4.91
C GLU A 88 -1.24 3.24 5.12
N TYR A 89 -1.45 3.86 6.29
CA TYR A 89 -0.74 5.10 6.66
C TYR A 89 -0.93 6.22 5.62
N PHE A 90 -2.20 6.53 5.35
CA PHE A 90 -2.62 7.67 4.53
C PHE A 90 -3.40 8.68 5.37
N GLU A 91 -3.00 9.94 5.30
CA GLU A 91 -3.67 11.08 5.93
C GLU A 91 -4.62 11.84 4.97
N HIS A 92 -4.61 11.48 3.68
CA HIS A 92 -5.46 12.03 2.63
C HIS A 92 -6.17 10.88 1.91
N VAL A 93 -7.51 10.88 1.89
CA VAL A 93 -8.26 9.80 1.22
C VAL A 93 -8.03 9.80 -0.29
N GLU A 94 -7.76 10.96 -0.88
CA GLU A 94 -7.49 11.10 -2.31
C GLU A 94 -6.28 10.28 -2.74
N GLU A 95 -5.18 10.34 -1.98
CA GLU A 95 -3.99 9.52 -2.26
C GLU A 95 -4.27 8.03 -2.03
N ALA A 96 -5.00 7.69 -0.97
CA ALA A 96 -5.36 6.32 -0.66
C ALA A 96 -6.24 5.70 -1.75
N VAL A 97 -7.15 6.47 -2.35
CA VAL A 97 -7.95 6.04 -3.51
C VAL A 97 -7.04 5.71 -4.69
N TRP A 98 -6.06 6.56 -5.00
CA TRP A 98 -5.11 6.28 -6.06
C TRP A 98 -4.26 5.04 -5.79
N ALA A 99 -3.89 4.80 -4.53
CA ALA A 99 -3.20 3.58 -4.12
C ALA A 99 -4.09 2.35 -4.37
N VAL A 100 -5.34 2.35 -3.91
CA VAL A 100 -6.29 1.24 -4.13
C VAL A 100 -6.48 0.96 -5.62
N GLU A 101 -6.67 2.00 -6.44
CA GLU A 101 -6.81 1.87 -7.89
C GLU A 101 -5.56 1.30 -8.57
N ALA A 102 -4.37 1.64 -8.09
CA ALA A 102 -3.13 1.06 -8.60
C ALA A 102 -2.98 -0.41 -8.18
N LEU A 103 -3.28 -0.73 -6.91
CA LEU A 103 -3.13 -2.07 -6.34
C LEU A 103 -4.15 -3.06 -6.92
N LYS A 104 -5.39 -2.64 -7.19
CA LYS A 104 -6.44 -3.54 -7.70
C LYS A 104 -6.08 -4.16 -9.06
N ALA A 105 -5.25 -3.48 -9.86
CA ALA A 105 -4.76 -3.99 -11.14
C ALA A 105 -3.99 -5.32 -11.02
N SER A 106 -3.54 -5.70 -9.82
CA SER A 106 -2.92 -7.00 -9.55
C SER A 106 -3.88 -8.18 -9.57
N GLY A 107 -5.18 -7.96 -9.39
CA GLY A 107 -6.17 -9.01 -9.13
C GLY A 107 -6.07 -9.67 -7.74
N LYS A 108 -5.18 -9.21 -6.85
CA LYS A 108 -5.09 -9.67 -5.46
C LYS A 108 -6.03 -8.88 -4.55
N PRO A 109 -6.50 -9.45 -3.43
CA PRO A 109 -7.30 -8.70 -2.45
C PRO A 109 -6.54 -7.48 -1.94
N VAL A 110 -7.24 -6.35 -1.79
CA VAL A 110 -6.68 -5.09 -1.29
C VAL A 110 -7.43 -4.68 -0.02
N ALA A 111 -6.70 -4.51 1.07
CA ALA A 111 -7.20 -3.86 2.28
C ALA A 111 -6.74 -2.39 2.29
N ALA A 112 -7.58 -1.48 2.76
CA ALA A 112 -7.23 -0.07 2.92
C ALA A 112 -7.48 0.39 4.36
N THR A 113 -6.49 1.06 4.94
CA THR A 113 -6.57 1.70 6.26
C THR A 113 -6.06 3.13 6.18
N LEU A 114 -6.67 4.02 6.94
CA LEU A 114 -6.30 5.44 6.98
C LEU A 114 -5.79 5.82 8.37
N CYS A 115 -4.85 6.77 8.42
CA CYS A 115 -4.36 7.35 9.67
C CYS A 115 -5.12 8.66 9.96
N ILE A 116 -6.44 8.55 10.15
CA ILE A 116 -7.33 9.69 10.35
C ILE A 116 -8.14 9.52 11.65
N GLY A 117 -8.47 10.66 12.27
CA GLY A 117 -9.33 10.69 13.45
C GLY A 117 -10.83 10.75 13.10
N PRO A 118 -11.71 10.82 14.12
CA PRO A 118 -13.15 11.02 13.92
C PRO A 118 -13.50 12.29 13.14
N GLU A 119 -12.65 13.31 13.20
CA GLU A 119 -12.81 14.58 12.48
C GLU A 119 -12.61 14.46 10.96
N GLY A 120 -12.10 13.32 10.48
CA GLY A 120 -11.84 13.08 9.06
C GLY A 120 -10.37 13.22 8.67
N ASP A 121 -10.14 13.20 7.35
CA ASP A 121 -8.82 13.35 6.76
C ASP A 121 -8.31 14.81 6.79
N LEU A 122 -7.09 15.07 6.34
CA LEU A 122 -6.51 16.43 6.34
C LEU A 122 -7.22 17.42 5.40
N HIS A 123 -8.10 16.94 4.52
CA HIS A 123 -9.01 17.77 3.71
C HIS A 123 -10.43 17.84 4.32
N SER A 124 -10.60 17.45 5.59
CA SER A 124 -11.87 17.43 6.32
C SER A 124 -12.92 16.49 5.71
N VAL A 125 -12.49 15.46 4.97
CA VAL A 125 -13.37 14.40 4.49
C VAL A 125 -13.68 13.45 5.64
N THR A 126 -14.97 13.33 5.99
CA THR A 126 -15.40 12.49 7.12
C THR A 126 -14.99 11.02 6.94
N PRO A 127 -14.78 10.25 8.02
CA PRO A 127 -14.41 8.84 7.91
C PRO A 127 -15.41 7.98 7.11
N GLY A 128 -16.71 8.30 7.19
CA GLY A 128 -17.75 7.62 6.43
C GLY A 128 -17.61 7.86 4.92
N GLU A 129 -17.40 9.11 4.51
CA GLU A 129 -17.14 9.45 3.11
C GLU A 129 -15.81 8.84 2.62
N CYS A 130 -14.79 8.81 3.48
CA CYS A 130 -13.54 8.12 3.16
C CYS A 130 -13.74 6.64 2.86
N ALA A 131 -14.51 5.93 3.70
CA ALA A 131 -14.84 4.52 3.48
C ALA A 131 -15.60 4.30 2.17
N VAL A 132 -16.59 5.15 1.86
CA VAL A 132 -17.34 5.07 0.59
C VAL A 132 -16.42 5.22 -0.61
N ARG A 133 -15.49 6.18 -0.59
CA ARG A 133 -14.53 6.40 -1.67
C ARG A 133 -13.59 5.22 -1.86
N LEU A 134 -13.06 4.66 -0.77
CA LEU A 134 -12.15 3.52 -0.82
C LEU A 134 -12.83 2.26 -1.36
N VAL A 135 -14.08 1.99 -0.95
CA VAL A 135 -14.86 0.86 -1.48
C VAL A 135 -15.12 1.04 -2.98
N LYS A 136 -15.54 2.23 -3.40
CA LYS A 136 -15.75 2.54 -4.84
C LYS A 136 -14.47 2.44 -5.67
N ALA A 137 -13.33 2.82 -5.10
CA ALA A 137 -12.04 2.68 -5.78
C ALA A 137 -11.69 1.21 -6.05
N GLY A 138 -12.01 0.33 -5.09
CA GLY A 138 -11.73 -1.10 -5.14
C GLY A 138 -12.76 -1.95 -5.88
N ASP A 139 -13.94 -1.41 -6.21
CA ASP A 139 -15.02 -2.14 -6.87
C ASP A 139 -15.32 -1.54 -8.25
N ASP A 140 -15.24 -2.35 -9.31
CA ASP A 140 -15.57 -1.95 -10.67
C ASP A 140 -17.08 -2.06 -10.99
N ARG A 141 -17.93 -2.44 -10.00
CA ARG A 141 -19.35 -2.82 -10.23
C ARG A 141 -20.41 -1.87 -9.64
N PHE A 142 -20.22 -0.55 -9.76
CA PHE A 142 -21.31 0.42 -9.50
C PHE A 142 -21.85 1.06 -10.79
#